data_AF-A0A925PKQ6-F1
#
_entry.id   AF-A0A925PKQ6-F1
#
_cell.length_a   1.000
_cell.length_b   1.000
_cell.length_c   1.000
_cell.angle_alpha   90.00
_cell.angle_beta   90.00
_cell.angle_gamma   90.00
#
_symmetry.space_group_name_H-M   'P 1'
#
loop_
_entity.id
_entity.type
_entity.pdbx_description
1 polymer ?
#
loop_
_entity_poly.entity_id
_entity_poly.type
_entity_poly.pdbx_seq_one_letter_code
_entity_poly.pdbx_strand_id
1 'polypeptide(L)'
;MSSNKILEVIKKRRSIRAFTAEQVQDEDLQAVLEAGMYAPSAANQQAWHFTVIQNKEVLDRLNHDAKEAGKQSDNEYIRKIVNNEKFNIF
;
A
#
# COMPACT_ATOMS: atom_id res chain seq x y z
N MET A 1 33.39 10.03 0.66
CA MET A 1 32.65 9.35 1.74
C MET A 1 31.92 8.16 1.13
N SER A 2 32.02 6.97 1.72
CA SER A 2 31.24 5.81 1.26
C SER A 2 29.75 6.12 1.39
N SER A 3 29.00 5.94 0.31
CA SER A 3 27.57 6.26 0.33
C SER A 3 26.81 5.20 1.13
N ASN A 4 26.04 5.65 2.14
CA ASN A 4 25.15 4.77 2.89
C ASN A 4 23.93 4.44 2.04
N LYS A 5 23.90 3.22 1.49
CA LYS A 5 22.82 2.72 0.63
C LYS A 5 21.43 2.82 1.27
N ILE A 6 21.31 2.61 2.59
CA ILE A 6 20.03 2.72 3.29
C ILE A 6 19.53 4.17 3.28
N LEU A 7 20.41 5.13 3.60
CA LEU A 7 20.05 6.55 3.55
C LEU A 7 19.70 7.01 2.13
N GLU A 8 20.35 6.45 1.10
CA GLU A 8 19.95 6.72 -0.28
C GLU A 8 18.54 6.21 -0.59
N VAL A 9 18.22 4.96 -0.25
CA VAL A 9 16.90 4.35 -0.49
C VAL A 9 15.81 5.16 0.22
N ILE A 10 16.02 5.51 1.49
CA ILE A 10 15.08 6.34 2.26
C ILE A 10 14.82 7.69 1.57
N LYS A 11 15.86 8.36 1.09
CA LYS A 11 15.74 9.66 0.39
C LYS A 11 15.08 9.54 -0.98
N LYS A 12 15.27 8.41 -1.68
CA LYS A 12 14.72 8.16 -3.03
C LYS A 12 13.27 7.67 -3.00
N ARG A 13 12.79 7.09 -1.89
CA ARG A 13 11.42 6.57 -1.76
C ARG A 13 10.36 7.64 -2.10
N ARG A 14 9.35 7.25 -2.88
CA ARG A 14 8.18 8.08 -3.24
C ARG A 14 6.91 7.27 -3.02
N SER A 15 5.78 7.97 -2.88
CA SER A 15 4.47 7.31 -2.86
C SER A 15 4.03 7.06 -4.29
N ILE A 16 4.20 5.83 -4.75
CA ILE A 16 3.82 5.37 -6.10
C ILE A 16 2.30 5.16 -6.13
N ARG A 17 1.65 5.60 -7.21
CA ARG A 17 0.18 5.57 -7.38
C ARG A 17 -0.24 5.05 -8.76
N ALA A 18 0.68 4.44 -9.48
CA ALA A 18 0.46 3.79 -10.77
C ALA A 18 1.42 2.60 -10.84
N PHE A 19 0.87 1.41 -11.06
CA PHE A 19 1.59 0.14 -11.05
C PHE A 19 1.35 -0.59 -12.38
N THR A 20 2.28 -1.46 -12.76
CA THR A 20 2.07 -2.40 -13.86
C THR A 20 1.08 -3.48 -13.43
N ALA A 21 0.59 -4.27 -14.40
CA ALA A 21 -0.24 -5.45 -14.10
C ALA A 21 0.58 -6.68 -13.68
N GLU A 22 1.90 -6.53 -13.54
CA GLU A 22 2.81 -7.60 -13.15
C GLU A 22 2.68 -7.88 -11.65
N GLN A 23 2.51 -9.15 -11.30
CA GLN A 23 2.44 -9.57 -9.91
C GLN A 23 3.82 -9.54 -9.27
N VAL A 24 3.88 -9.18 -7.99
CA VAL A 24 5.10 -9.26 -7.19
C VAL A 24 5.58 -10.71 -7.08
N GLN A 25 6.89 -10.93 -7.14
CA GLN A 25 7.47 -12.25 -6.91
C GLN A 25 7.30 -12.65 -5.43
N ASP A 26 7.15 -13.95 -5.17
CA ASP A 26 6.93 -14.43 -3.81
C ASP A 26 8.10 -14.07 -2.89
N GLU A 27 9.34 -14.12 -3.38
CA GLU A 27 10.53 -13.77 -2.60
C GLU A 27 10.52 -12.29 -2.17
N ASP A 28 10.15 -11.39 -3.07
CA ASP A 28 10.07 -9.95 -2.77
C ASP A 28 8.95 -9.66 -1.77
N LEU A 29 7.80 -10.34 -1.91
CA LEU A 29 6.69 -10.23 -0.97
C LEU A 29 7.09 -10.72 0.42
N GLN A 30 7.75 -11.87 0.53
CA GLN A 30 8.22 -12.41 1.81
C GLN A 30 9.23 -11.47 2.46
N ALA A 31 10.17 -10.90 1.69
CA ALA A 31 11.14 -9.93 2.23
C ALA A 31 10.47 -8.69 2.83
N VAL A 32 9.39 -8.18 2.23
CA VAL A 32 8.61 -7.05 2.77
C VAL A 32 7.88 -7.45 4.06
N LEU A 33 7.26 -8.63 4.09
CA LEU A 33 6.58 -9.13 5.29
C LEU A 33 7.57 -9.34 6.44
N GLU A 34 8.73 -9.94 6.17
CA GLU A 34 9.79 -10.16 7.15
C GLU A 34 10.25 -8.82 7.75
N ALA A 35 10.52 -7.81 6.92
CA ALA A 35 10.90 -6.49 7.40
C ALA A 35 9.84 -5.88 8.34
N GLY A 36 8.54 -6.08 8.05
CA GLY A 36 7.44 -5.65 8.90
C GLY A 36 7.36 -6.43 10.22
N MET A 37 7.50 -7.76 10.16
CA MET A 37 7.46 -8.64 11.34
C MET A 37 8.60 -8.39 12.32
N TYR A 38 9.77 -7.99 11.82
CA TYR A 38 10.95 -7.68 12.63
C TYR A 38 11.06 -6.20 13.04
N ALA A 39 10.05 -5.37 12.73
CA ALA A 39 9.99 -4.02 13.28
C ALA A 39 9.96 -4.08 14.82
N PRO A 40 10.50 -3.08 15.54
CA PRO A 40 10.39 -3.06 17.00
C PRO A 40 8.95 -2.77 17.42
N SER A 41 8.50 -3.42 18.50
CA SER A 41 7.23 -3.10 19.18
C SER A 41 7.44 -2.91 20.67
N ALA A 42 6.60 -2.07 21.29
CA ALA A 42 6.60 -1.88 22.74
C ALA A 42 6.45 -3.24 23.44
N ALA A 43 7.38 -3.55 24.35
CA ALA A 43 7.43 -4.84 25.06
C ALA A 43 7.40 -6.09 24.15
N ASN A 44 7.86 -5.97 22.89
CA ASN A 44 7.81 -7.03 21.88
C ASN A 44 6.40 -7.65 21.67
N GLN A 45 5.35 -6.83 21.83
CA GLN A 45 3.97 -7.29 21.68
C GLN A 45 3.64 -7.82 20.28
N GLN A 46 4.35 -7.34 19.26
CA GLN A 46 4.13 -7.72 17.86
C GLN A 46 2.64 -7.61 17.47
N ALA A 47 1.99 -6.54 17.93
CA ALA A 47 0.54 -6.32 17.80
C ALA A 47 0.11 -5.93 16.36
N TRP A 48 0.86 -6.38 15.36
CA TRP A 48 0.54 -6.23 13.95
C TRP A 48 -0.09 -7.50 13.40
N HIS A 49 -0.99 -7.31 12.44
CA HIS A 49 -1.51 -8.38 11.59
C HIS A 49 -1.36 -7.91 10.14
N PHE A 50 -0.78 -8.75 9.30
CA PHE A 50 -0.64 -8.48 7.87
C PHE A 50 -1.61 -9.36 7.10
N THR A 51 -2.59 -8.74 6.43
CA THR A 51 -3.46 -9.41 5.46
C THR A 51 -2.94 -9.12 4.06
N VAL A 52 -2.51 -10.16 3.35
CA VAL A 52 -2.05 -10.05 1.96
C VAL A 52 -3.19 -10.43 1.02
N ILE A 53 -3.60 -9.50 0.17
CA ILE A 53 -4.68 -9.70 -0.79
C ILE A 53 -4.10 -9.66 -2.21
N GLN A 54 -3.94 -10.82 -2.82
CA GLN A 54 -3.55 -10.95 -4.24
C GLN A 54 -4.73 -11.27 -5.16
N ASN A 55 -5.88 -11.69 -4.60
CA ASN A 55 -7.05 -12.00 -5.38
C ASN A 55 -7.63 -10.72 -5.99
N LYS A 56 -7.69 -10.69 -7.33
CA LYS A 56 -8.10 -9.52 -8.10
C LYS A 56 -9.56 -9.13 -7.84
N GLU A 57 -10.45 -10.11 -7.75
CA GLU A 57 -11.88 -9.86 -7.54
C GLU A 57 -12.15 -9.21 -6.16
N VAL A 58 -11.41 -9.61 -5.14
CA VAL A 58 -11.46 -9.00 -3.81
C VAL A 58 -10.95 -7.56 -3.86
N LEU A 59 -9.83 -7.30 -4.55
CA LEU A 59 -9.30 -5.94 -4.71
C LEU A 59 -10.26 -5.04 -5.50
N ASP A 60 -10.85 -5.55 -6.57
CA ASP A 60 -11.82 -4.81 -7.39
C ASP A 60 -13.07 -4.45 -6.57
N ARG A 61 -13.55 -5.38 -5.72
CA ARG A 61 -14.63 -5.10 -4.76
C ARG A 61 -14.24 -4.05 -3.73
N LEU A 62 -13.06 -4.17 -3.12
CA LEU A 62 -12.57 -3.18 -2.15
C LEU A 62 -12.44 -1.78 -2.77
N ASN A 63 -11.95 -1.69 -4.01
CA ASN A 63 -11.87 -0.43 -4.74
C ASN A 63 -13.26 0.17 -4.98
N HIS A 64 -14.24 -0.65 -5.39
CA HIS A 64 -15.62 -0.20 -5.55
C HIS A 64 -16.18 0.35 -4.24
N ASP A 65 -16.17 -0.45 -3.17
CA ASP A 65 -16.76 -0.10 -1.88
C ASP A 65 -16.09 1.15 -1.27
N ALA A 66 -14.76 1.26 -1.38
CA ALA A 66 -14.02 2.42 -0.89
C ALA A 66 -14.32 3.70 -1.71
N LYS A 67 -14.56 3.59 -3.02
CA LYS A 67 -15.02 4.72 -3.84
C LYS A 67 -16.43 5.15 -3.45
N GLU A 68 -17.35 4.22 -3.23
CA GLU A 68 -18.72 4.53 -2.79
C GLU A 68 -18.72 5.25 -1.43
N ALA A 69 -17.92 4.77 -0.47
CA ALA A 69 -17.73 5.45 0.80
C ALA A 69 -17.13 6.85 0.62
N GLY A 70 -16.13 6.99 -0.26
CA GLY A 70 -15.50 8.27 -0.56
C GLY A 70 -16.44 9.31 -1.18
N LYS A 71 -17.45 8.88 -1.95
CA LYS A 71 -18.46 9.79 -2.53
C LYS A 71 -19.30 10.48 -1.46
N GLN A 72 -19.46 9.83 -0.30
CA GLN A 72 -20.18 10.37 0.86
C GLN A 72 -19.29 11.21 1.78
N SER A 73 -17.99 11.36 1.46
CA SER A 73 -17.08 12.17 2.27
C SER A 73 -17.47 13.64 2.24
N ASP A 74 -17.35 14.36 3.35
CA ASP A 74 -17.49 15.82 3.41
C ASP A 74 -16.35 16.56 2.70
N ASN A 75 -15.25 15.87 2.37
CA ASN A 75 -14.10 16.45 1.69
C ASN A 75 -14.30 16.47 0.16
N GLU A 76 -14.39 17.68 -0.41
CA GLU A 76 -14.58 17.89 -1.85
C GLU A 76 -13.47 17.27 -2.71
N TYR A 77 -12.22 17.34 -2.27
CA TYR A 77 -11.09 16.75 -2.98
C TYR A 77 -11.22 15.22 -3.07
N ILE A 78 -11.64 14.59 -1.98
CA ILE A 78 -11.90 13.14 -1.96
C ILE A 78 -13.03 12.78 -2.93
N ARG A 79 -14.17 13.48 -2.85
CA ARG A 79 -15.28 13.29 -3.79
C ARG A 79 -14.83 13.44 -5.25
N LYS A 80 -14.01 14.43 -5.56
CA LYS A 80 -13.47 14.64 -6.91
C LYS A 80 -12.59 13.47 -7.38
N ILE A 81 -11.74 12.93 -6.51
CA ILE A 81 -10.85 11.82 -6.86
C ILE A 81 -11.64 10.53 -7.09
N VAL A 82 -12.53 10.16 -6.17
CA VAL A 82 -13.22 8.85 -6.26
C VAL A 82 -14.20 8.77 -7.42
N ASN A 83 -14.70 9.92 -7.90
CA ASN A 83 -15.52 10.03 -9.09
C ASN A 83 -14.71 9.97 -10.41
N ASN A 84 -13.38 9.97 -10.36
CA ASN A 84 -12.55 9.74 -11.54
C ASN A 84 -12.52 8.24 -11.89
N GLU A 85 -13.02 7.89 -13.08
CA GLU A 85 -13.06 6.50 -13.56
C GLU A 85 -11.66 5.88 -13.68
N LYS A 86 -10.64 6.68 -14.02
CA LYS A 86 -9.25 6.23 -14.16
C LYS A 86 -8.53 6.04 -12.83
N PHE A 87 -9.10 6.52 -11.73
CA PHE A 87 -8.51 6.35 -10.42
C PHE A 87 -8.80 4.93 -9.93
N ASN A 88 -7.77 4.20 -9.51
CA ASN A 88 -7.94 2.96 -8.76
C ASN A 88 -7.29 3.15 -7.39
N ILE A 89 -7.98 2.73 -6.34
CA ILE A 89 -7.48 2.80 -4.96
C ILE A 89 -6.40 1.74 -4.72
N PHE A 90 -6.52 0.58 -5.40
CA PHE A 90 -5.63 -0.57 -5.26
C PHE A 90 -4.94 -0.94 -6.57
#